data_AF-A0A9E3WPY0-F1
#
_entry.id   AF-A0A9E3WPY0-F1
#
_cell.length_a   1.000
_cell.length_b   1.000
_cell.length_c   1.000
_cell.angle_alpha   90.00
_cell.angle_beta   90.00
_cell.angle_gamma   90.00
#
_symmetry.space_group_name_H-M   'P 1'
#
loop_
_entity.id
_entity.type
_entity.pdbx_description
1 polymer ?
#
loop_
_entity_poly.entity_id
_entity_poly.type
_entity_poly.pdbx_seq_one_letter_code
_entity_poly.pdbx_strand_id
1 'polypeptide(L)'
;DVAAQLQPLFGPWGTLVFCVGLFSAAYSSFIVNALIGGFLLADGLGLGDRPTDTMPRVFAVAVMLIGMTLAMWIIRDKWDPVPAIVAAQAVTVVASPLLAAALLWLSNSRDVVGDARNHWATNLAAAAGLALLLGLAWHTAFNVLPARWESMWQEPPAAAAPAQPPA
;
A
#
# COMPACT_ATOMS: atom_id res chain seq x y z
N ASP A 1 11.78 -15.48 5.85
CA ASP A 1 11.91 -15.28 7.31
C ASP A 1 10.60 -15.40 8.07
N VAL A 2 9.57 -14.60 7.79
CA VAL A 2 8.29 -14.63 8.53
C VAL A 2 7.60 -16.01 8.50
N ALA A 3 7.57 -16.68 7.35
CA ALA A 3 6.95 -18.01 7.22
C ALA A 3 7.73 -19.12 7.96
N ALA A 4 9.04 -18.96 8.14
CA ALA A 4 9.89 -19.89 8.89
C ALA A 4 9.74 -19.69 10.41
N GLN A 5 9.46 -18.46 10.85
CA GLN A 5 9.16 -18.14 12.25
C GLN A 5 7.84 -18.78 12.75
N LEU A 6 6.93 -19.14 11.85
CA LEU A 6 5.66 -19.80 12.18
C LEU A 6 5.76 -21.34 12.27
N GLN A 7 6.83 -21.92 11.74
CA GLN A 7 7.08 -23.37 11.78
C GLN A 7 7.09 -23.96 13.20
N PRO A 8 7.70 -23.34 14.24
CA PRO A 8 7.64 -23.87 15.59
C PRO A 8 6.23 -23.80 16.24
N LEU A 9 5.34 -22.93 15.76
CA LEU A 9 3.98 -22.77 16.30
C LEU A 9 2.95 -23.68 15.63
N PHE A 10 3.10 -23.94 14.33
CA PHE A 10 2.10 -24.64 13.51
C PHE A 10 2.64 -25.92 12.83
N GLY A 11 3.89 -26.29 13.11
CA GLY A 11 4.54 -27.45 12.51
C GLY A 11 4.87 -27.27 11.02
N PRO A 12 5.24 -28.36 10.31
CA PRO A 12 5.66 -28.32 8.90
C PRO A 12 4.58 -27.81 7.95
N TRP A 13 3.30 -28.01 8.29
CA TRP A 13 2.15 -27.56 7.49
C TRP A 13 1.84 -26.07 7.68
N GLY A 14 2.29 -25.46 8.77
CA GLY A 14 2.06 -24.05 9.09
C GLY A 14 2.62 -23.10 8.03
N THR A 15 3.83 -23.38 7.53
CA THR A 15 4.46 -22.60 6.47
C THR A 15 3.64 -22.66 5.17
N LEU A 16 3.09 -23.83 4.82
CA LEU A 16 2.30 -23.99 3.59
C LEU A 16 0.96 -23.25 3.70
N VAL A 17 0.24 -23.41 4.82
CA VAL A 17 -1.03 -22.69 5.06
C VAL A 17 -0.81 -21.18 5.09
N PHE A 18 0.27 -20.71 5.73
CA PHE A 18 0.64 -19.30 5.76
C PHE A 18 0.92 -18.76 4.35
N CYS A 19 1.73 -19.46 3.55
CA CYS A 19 2.05 -19.03 2.19
C CYS A 19 0.79 -18.96 1.30
N VAL A 20 -0.11 -19.94 1.39
CA VAL A 20 -1.37 -19.93 0.63
C VAL A 20 -2.29 -18.79 1.08
N GLY A 21 -2.40 -18.55 2.40
CA GLY A 21 -3.18 -17.44 2.94
C GLY A 21 -2.62 -16.08 2.53
N LEU A 22 -1.30 -15.90 2.64
CA LEU A 22 -0.60 -14.69 2.22
C LEU A 22 -0.77 -14.43 0.72
N PHE A 23 -0.63 -15.47 -0.11
CA PHE A 23 -0.87 -15.36 -1.55
C PHE A 23 -2.31 -14.93 -1.86
N SER A 24 -3.30 -15.55 -1.21
CA SER A 24 -4.72 -15.23 -1.41
C SER A 24 -5.05 -13.80 -1.00
N ALA A 25 -4.53 -13.35 0.15
CA ALA A 25 -4.71 -11.98 0.64
C ALA A 25 -4.04 -10.96 -0.29
N ALA A 26 -2.81 -11.22 -0.73
CA ALA A 26 -2.08 -10.36 -1.64
C ALA A 26 -2.76 -10.26 -3.01
N TYR A 27 -3.20 -11.39 -3.58
CA TYR A 27 -3.91 -11.43 -4.86
C TYR A 27 -5.21 -10.62 -4.83
N SER A 28 -6.02 -10.80 -3.79
CA SER A 28 -7.29 -10.06 -3.64
C SER A 28 -7.04 -8.55 -3.50
N SER A 29 -6.08 -8.14 -2.68
CA SER A 29 -5.79 -6.72 -2.46
C SER A 29 -5.18 -6.07 -3.71
N PHE A 30 -4.31 -6.79 -4.42
CA PHE A 30 -3.65 -6.29 -5.62
C PHE A 30 -4.64 -5.91 -6.73
N ILE A 31 -5.62 -6.78 -7.00
CA ILE A 31 -6.65 -6.51 -8.03
C ILE A 31 -7.45 -5.26 -7.69
N VAL A 32 -7.93 -5.15 -6.44
CA VAL A 32 -8.74 -4.01 -6.01
C VAL A 32 -7.95 -2.70 -6.10
N ASN A 33 -6.69 -2.69 -5.64
CA ASN A 33 -5.84 -1.51 -5.71
C ASN A 33 -5.55 -1.09 -7.15
N ALA A 34 -5.28 -2.05 -8.04
CA ALA A 34 -5.03 -1.78 -9.45
C ALA A 34 -6.28 -1.24 -10.16
N LEU A 35 -7.47 -1.77 -9.83
CA LEU A 35 -8.74 -1.25 -10.34
C LEU A 35 -8.93 0.20 -9.89
N ILE A 36 -8.81 0.49 -8.59
CA ILE A 36 -8.96 1.86 -8.05
C ILE A 36 -8.00 2.82 -8.76
N GLY A 37 -6.73 2.44 -8.92
CA GLY A 37 -5.74 3.24 -9.63
C GLY A 37 -6.10 3.48 -11.10
N GLY A 38 -6.57 2.43 -11.81
CA GLY A 38 -7.02 2.52 -13.19
C GLY A 38 -8.24 3.40 -13.39
N PHE A 39 -9.23 3.30 -12.48
CA PHE A 39 -10.41 4.16 -12.47
C PHE A 39 -10.05 5.61 -12.21
N LEU A 40 -9.24 5.88 -11.18
CA LEU A 40 -8.85 7.24 -10.82
C LEU A 40 -8.05 7.91 -11.95
N LEU A 41 -7.18 7.15 -12.63
CA LEU A 41 -6.43 7.67 -13.78
C LEU A 41 -7.33 7.93 -14.99
N ALA A 42 -8.29 7.04 -15.29
CA ALA A 42 -9.25 7.24 -16.37
C ALA A 42 -10.16 8.45 -16.12
N ASP A 43 -10.70 8.54 -14.91
CA ASP A 43 -11.58 9.62 -14.47
C ASP A 43 -10.84 10.97 -14.48
N GLY A 44 -9.61 11.00 -13.93
CA GLY A 44 -8.76 12.20 -13.94
C GLY A 44 -8.36 12.68 -15.34
N LEU A 45 -8.32 11.78 -16.33
CA LEU A 45 -8.07 12.12 -17.74
C LEU A 45 -9.36 12.38 -18.55
N GLY A 46 -10.54 12.21 -17.94
CA GLY A 46 -11.84 12.35 -18.61
C GLY A 46 -12.13 11.24 -19.63
N LEU A 47 -11.49 10.07 -19.51
CA LEU A 47 -11.56 8.97 -20.47
C LEU A 47 -12.60 7.90 -20.09
N GLY A 48 -13.39 8.15 -19.04
CA GLY A 48 -14.48 7.28 -18.57
C GLY A 48 -14.40 7.04 -17.07
N ASP A 49 -15.56 6.99 -16.44
CA ASP A 49 -15.75 6.87 -14.99
C ASP A 49 -16.46 5.54 -14.61
N ARG A 50 -16.91 4.75 -15.60
CA ARG A 50 -17.72 3.55 -15.33
C ARG A 50 -16.90 2.27 -15.36
N PRO A 51 -17.25 1.27 -14.52
CA PRO A 51 -16.64 -0.06 -14.56
C PRO A 51 -16.82 -0.84 -15.86
N THR A 52 -17.81 -0.46 -16.65
CA THR A 52 -18.08 -1.02 -17.97
C THR A 52 -17.17 -0.46 -19.05
N ASP A 53 -16.56 0.70 -18.81
CA ASP A 53 -15.80 1.41 -19.81
C ASP A 53 -14.45 0.75 -20.04
N THR A 54 -14.01 0.76 -21.30
CA THR A 54 -12.78 0.07 -21.70
C THR A 54 -11.54 0.74 -21.14
N MET A 55 -11.52 2.08 -21.03
CA MET A 55 -10.34 2.84 -20.61
C MET A 55 -9.92 2.59 -19.15
N PRO A 56 -10.83 2.64 -18.15
CA PRO A 56 -10.47 2.27 -16.78
C PRO A 56 -9.90 0.85 -16.66
N ARG A 57 -10.45 -0.11 -17.43
CA ARG A 57 -9.95 -1.49 -17.45
C ARG A 57 -8.56 -1.58 -18.06
N VAL A 58 -8.31 -0.87 -19.16
CA VAL A 58 -6.99 -0.80 -19.79
C VAL A 58 -5.96 -0.21 -18.84
N PHE A 59 -6.29 0.87 -18.13
CA PHE A 59 -5.38 1.45 -17.14
C PHE A 59 -5.17 0.53 -15.93
N ALA A 60 -6.19 -0.17 -15.44
CA ALA A 60 -6.02 -1.16 -14.39
C ALA A 60 -5.06 -2.28 -14.82
N VAL A 61 -5.21 -2.79 -16.06
CA VAL A 61 -4.29 -3.79 -16.63
C VAL A 61 -2.88 -3.21 -16.77
N ALA A 62 -2.74 -1.98 -17.25
CA ALA A 62 -1.44 -1.32 -17.35
C ALA A 62 -0.75 -1.18 -15.98
N VAL A 63 -1.48 -0.78 -14.93
CA VAL A 63 -0.96 -0.72 -13.56
C VAL A 63 -0.50 -2.11 -13.08
N MET A 64 -1.27 -3.16 -13.37
CA MET A 64 -0.87 -4.53 -13.03
C MET A 64 0.39 -4.97 -13.78
N LEU A 65 0.52 -4.63 -15.06
CA LEU A 65 1.71 -4.92 -15.86
C LEU A 65 2.94 -4.19 -15.34
N ILE A 66 2.80 -2.93 -14.93
CA ILE A 66 3.89 -2.16 -14.30
C ILE A 66 4.30 -2.81 -12.96
N GLY A 67 3.33 -3.22 -12.13
CA GLY A 67 3.62 -3.94 -10.89
C GLY A 67 4.36 -5.25 -11.15
N MET A 68 3.94 -6.00 -12.17
CA MET A 68 4.60 -7.24 -12.59
C MET A 68 6.03 -7.00 -13.08
N THR A 69 6.27 -5.99 -13.92
CA THR A 69 7.63 -5.70 -14.41
C THR A 69 8.56 -5.28 -13.29
N LEU A 70 8.09 -4.45 -12.35
CA LEU A 70 8.85 -4.09 -11.15
C LEU A 70 9.18 -5.31 -10.28
N ALA A 71 8.20 -6.18 -10.04
CA ALA A 71 8.40 -7.40 -9.25
C ALA A 71 9.41 -8.35 -9.93
N MET A 72 9.28 -8.56 -11.24
CA MET A 72 10.23 -9.37 -12.00
C MET A 72 11.65 -8.79 -11.94
N TRP A 73 11.80 -7.47 -11.98
CA TRP A 73 13.09 -6.82 -11.90
C TRP A 73 13.76 -7.00 -10.53
N ILE A 74 12.99 -6.81 -9.44
CA ILE A 74 13.45 -7.05 -8.06
C ILE A 74 13.92 -8.49 -7.88
N ILE A 75 13.15 -9.47 -8.38
CA ILE A 75 13.49 -10.89 -8.30
C ILE A 75 14.75 -11.21 -9.12
N ARG A 76 14.86 -10.62 -10.32
CA ARG A 76 15.98 -10.87 -11.24
C ARG A 76 17.31 -10.33 -10.70
N ASP A 77 17.30 -9.12 -10.16
CA ASP A 77 18.51 -8.46 -9.64
C ASP A 77 18.75 -8.78 -8.16
N LYS A 78 17.91 -9.63 -7.55
CA LYS A 78 17.93 -10.01 -6.13
C LYS A 78 17.93 -8.79 -5.19
N TRP A 79 17.22 -7.74 -5.58
CA TRP A 79 17.05 -6.58 -4.73
C TRP A 79 16.16 -6.91 -3.54
N ASP A 80 16.40 -6.22 -2.44
CA ASP A 80 15.50 -6.26 -1.30
C ASP A 80 14.15 -5.64 -1.71
N PRO A 81 13.01 -6.35 -1.59
CA PRO A 81 11.69 -5.76 -1.84
C PRO A 81 11.30 -4.71 -0.79
N VAL A 82 11.96 -4.68 0.38
CA VAL A 82 11.60 -3.78 1.49
C VAL A 82 11.65 -2.29 1.11
N PRO A 83 12.71 -1.76 0.48
CA PRO A 83 12.73 -0.38 -0.02
C PRO A 83 11.57 -0.03 -0.96
N ALA A 84 11.21 -0.93 -1.89
CA ALA A 84 10.10 -0.70 -2.82
C ALA A 84 8.76 -0.61 -2.07
N ILE A 85 8.55 -1.48 -1.08
CA ILE A 85 7.36 -1.46 -0.20
C ILE A 85 7.32 -0.15 0.60
N VAL A 86 8.44 0.26 1.21
CA VAL A 86 8.50 1.50 1.99
C VAL A 86 8.22 2.74 1.12
N ALA A 87 8.75 2.78 -0.10
CA ALA A 87 8.46 3.85 -1.05
C ALA A 87 6.96 3.92 -1.40
N ALA A 88 6.33 2.77 -1.69
CA ALA A 88 4.89 2.71 -1.96
C ALA A 88 4.05 3.16 -0.75
N GLN A 89 4.46 2.80 0.47
CA GLN A 89 3.80 3.24 1.69
C GLN A 89 3.96 4.74 1.92
N ALA A 90 5.14 5.31 1.65
CA ALA A 90 5.37 6.75 1.78
C ALA A 90 4.40 7.56 0.90
N VAL A 91 4.19 7.14 -0.35
CA VAL A 91 3.20 7.76 -1.26
C VAL A 91 1.79 7.63 -0.70
N THR A 92 1.41 6.46 -0.20
CA THR A 92 0.06 6.20 0.33
C THR A 92 -0.23 7.01 1.59
N VAL A 93 0.77 7.17 2.47
CA VAL A 93 0.69 7.96 3.69
C VAL A 93 0.41 9.44 3.40
N VAL A 94 0.93 9.97 2.30
CA VAL A 94 0.67 11.36 1.86
C VAL A 94 -0.64 11.46 1.07
N ALA A 95 -0.97 10.47 0.23
CA ALA A 95 -2.19 10.47 -0.57
C ALA A 95 -3.47 10.36 0.27
N SER A 96 -3.45 9.55 1.34
CA SER A 96 -4.61 9.30 2.21
C SER A 96 -5.22 10.58 2.84
N PRO A 97 -4.45 11.47 3.51
CA PRO A 97 -5.00 12.70 4.07
C PRO A 97 -5.52 13.66 2.99
N LEU A 98 -4.90 13.68 1.81
CA LEU A 98 -5.37 14.50 0.68
C LEU A 98 -6.74 14.00 0.18
N LEU A 99 -6.89 12.69 0.01
CA LEU A 99 -8.17 12.08 -0.36
C LEU A 99 -9.24 12.31 0.72
N ALA A 100 -8.89 12.16 2.00
CA ALA A 100 -9.81 12.42 3.11
C ALA A 100 -10.27 13.88 3.16
N ALA A 101 -9.36 14.84 2.92
CA ALA A 101 -9.70 16.26 2.84
C ALA A 101 -10.62 16.56 1.64
N ALA A 102 -10.32 15.98 0.47
CA ALA A 102 -11.15 16.13 -0.72
C ALA A 102 -12.57 15.57 -0.51
N LEU A 103 -12.68 14.38 0.11
CA LEU A 103 -13.97 13.78 0.44
C LEU A 103 -14.75 14.60 1.46
N LEU A 104 -14.09 15.14 2.48
CA LEU A 104 -14.73 16.00 3.48
C LEU A 104 -15.25 17.28 2.84
N TRP A 105 -14.46 17.89 1.96
CA TRP A 105 -14.88 19.09 1.21
C TRP A 105 -16.07 18.78 0.30
N LEU A 106 -15.99 17.72 -0.50
CA LEU A 106 -17.07 17.30 -1.41
C LEU A 106 -18.37 16.97 -0.65
N SER A 107 -18.26 16.28 0.48
CA SER A 107 -19.39 15.90 1.33
C SER A 107 -20.10 17.09 1.99
N ASN A 108 -19.43 18.24 2.06
CA ASN A 108 -19.98 19.47 2.61
C ASN A 108 -20.42 20.48 1.52
N SER A 109 -20.03 20.24 0.26
CA SER A 109 -20.39 21.09 -0.87
C SER A 109 -21.86 20.91 -1.27
N ARG A 110 -22.62 22.02 -1.25
CA ARG A 110 -24.03 22.05 -1.65
C ARG A 110 -24.22 21.59 -3.10
N ASP A 111 -23.27 21.94 -3.96
CA ASP A 111 -23.35 21.70 -5.40
C ASP A 111 -23.23 20.22 -5.77
N VAL A 112 -22.71 19.38 -4.87
CA VAL A 112 -22.49 17.94 -5.14
C VAL A 112 -23.44 17.06 -4.35
N VAL A 113 -23.60 17.33 -3.04
CA VAL A 113 -24.41 16.48 -2.15
C VAL A 113 -25.82 17.05 -1.90
N GLY A 114 -26.09 18.27 -2.35
CA GLY A 114 -27.41 18.89 -2.25
C GLY A 114 -27.85 19.08 -0.80
N ASP A 115 -28.98 18.48 -0.44
CA ASP A 115 -29.59 18.56 0.90
C ASP A 115 -29.12 17.45 1.85
N ALA A 116 -28.46 16.40 1.35
CA ALA A 116 -27.95 15.28 2.15
C ALA A 116 -26.59 15.57 2.80
N ARG A 117 -26.35 16.83 3.19
CA ARG A 117 -25.05 17.27 3.71
C ARG A 117 -24.72 16.61 5.03
N ASN A 118 -23.41 16.47 5.26
CA ASN A 118 -22.91 15.94 6.51
C ASN A 118 -23.44 16.75 7.69
N HIS A 119 -24.06 16.06 8.65
CA HIS A 119 -24.47 16.68 9.90
C HIS A 119 -23.22 17.05 10.73
N TRP A 120 -23.36 17.99 11.67
CA TRP A 120 -22.23 18.49 12.46
C TRP A 120 -21.44 17.38 13.18
N ALA A 121 -22.12 16.32 13.61
CA ALA A 121 -21.51 15.15 14.24
C ALA A 121 -20.61 14.36 13.27
N THR A 122 -21.06 14.15 12.03
CA THR A 122 -20.25 13.47 11.01
C THR A 122 -19.07 14.32 10.57
N ASN A 123 -19.25 15.64 10.50
CA ASN A 123 -18.16 16.56 10.19
C ASN A 123 -17.10 16.58 11.31
N LEU A 124 -17.52 16.53 12.58
CA LEU A 124 -16.61 16.43 13.72
C LEU A 124 -15.83 15.11 13.71
N ALA A 125 -16.49 13.98 13.45
CA ALA A 125 -15.85 12.68 13.33
C ALA A 125 -14.86 12.63 12.16
N ALA A 126 -15.23 13.17 11.00
CA ALA A 126 -14.37 13.24 9.83
C ALA A 126 -13.17 14.18 10.04
N ALA A 127 -13.36 15.31 10.72
CA ALA A 127 -12.27 16.22 11.10
C ALA A 127 -11.31 15.56 12.10
N ALA A 128 -11.82 14.81 13.09
CA ALA A 128 -10.99 14.03 14.01
C ALA A 128 -10.22 12.93 13.27
N GLY A 129 -10.86 12.22 12.35
CA GLY A 129 -10.22 11.22 11.49
C GLY A 129 -9.13 11.83 10.60
N LEU A 130 -9.40 12.99 9.99
CA LEU A 130 -8.42 13.73 9.19
C LEU A 130 -7.23 14.20 10.06
N ALA A 131 -7.48 14.73 11.25
CA ALA A 131 -6.43 15.11 12.20
C ALA A 131 -5.57 13.91 12.61
N LEU A 132 -6.18 12.75 12.85
CA LEU A 132 -5.46 11.51 13.14
C LEU A 132 -4.61 11.06 11.95
N LEU A 133 -5.16 11.07 10.72
CA LEU A 133 -4.42 10.73 9.50
C LEU A 133 -3.23 11.68 9.29
N LEU A 134 -3.42 12.98 9.52
CA LEU A 134 -2.34 13.98 9.45
C LEU A 134 -1.27 13.73 10.52
N GLY A 135 -1.66 13.39 11.75
CA GLY A 135 -0.73 13.05 12.83
C GLY A 135 0.08 11.79 12.54
N LEU A 136 -0.56 10.74 12.00
CA LEU A 136 0.11 9.51 11.58
C LEU A 136 1.03 9.75 10.38
N ALA A 137 0.59 10.54 9.41
CA ALA A 137 1.40 10.90 8.26
C ALA A 137 2.63 11.71 8.66
N TRP A 138 2.46 12.68 9.55
CA TRP A 138 3.57 13.45 10.14
C TRP A 138 4.56 12.53 10.87
N HIS A 139 4.08 11.67 11.76
CA HIS A 139 4.94 10.75 12.50
C HIS A 139 5.71 9.81 11.56
N THR A 140 5.03 9.27 10.54
CA THR A 140 5.64 8.34 9.59
C THR A 140 6.68 9.06 8.71
N ALA A 141 6.36 10.26 8.23
CA ALA A 141 7.24 11.04 7.36
C ALA A 141 8.50 11.55 8.09
N PHE A 142 8.38 12.00 9.34
CA PHE A 142 9.48 12.63 10.07
C PHE A 142 10.24 11.70 11.02
N ASN A 143 9.61 10.64 11.54
CA ASN A 143 10.27 9.75 12.51
C ASN A 143 10.59 8.38 11.91
N VAL A 144 9.70 7.82 11.07
CA VAL A 144 9.85 6.45 10.58
C VAL A 144 10.66 6.39 9.28
N LEU A 145 10.36 7.27 8.32
CA LEU A 145 11.07 7.32 7.04
C LEU A 145 12.58 7.60 7.19
N PRO A 146 13.02 8.60 7.97
CA PRO A 146 14.44 8.90 8.12
C PRO A 146 15.20 7.77 8.83
N ALA A 147 14.60 7.21 9.90
CA ALA A 147 15.18 6.09 10.62
C ALA A 147 15.32 4.82 9.76
N ARG A 148 14.38 4.59 8.83
CA ARG A 148 14.44 3.47 7.86
C ARG A 148 15.39 3.76 6.70
N TRP A 149 15.53 5.02 6.28
CA TRP A 149 16.45 5.40 5.21
C TRP A 149 17.90 5.16 5.61
N GLU A 150 18.26 5.47 6.85
CA GLU A 150 19.61 5.23 7.38
C GLU A 150 19.94 3.72 7.46
N SER A 151 18.98 2.89 7.85
CA SER A 151 19.19 1.43 7.92
C SER A 151 19.25 0.76 6.55
N MET A 152 18.56 1.28 5.53
CA MET A 152 18.64 0.76 4.15
C MET A 152 20.03 0.94 3.52
N TRP A 153 20.80 1.94 3.96
CA TRP A 153 22.14 2.22 3.44
C TRP A 153 23.28 1.65 4.30
N GLN A 154 23.00 0.98 5.42
CA GLN A 154 24.02 0.51 6.36
C GLN A 154 24.31 -1.00 6.44
N GLU A 155 23.74 -1.89 5.62
CA GLU A 155 24.24 -3.28 5.55
C GLU A 155 24.20 -3.89 4.13
N PRO A 156 25.35 -4.15 3.48
CA PRO A 156 25.57 -5.47 2.91
C PRO A 156 25.84 -6.44 4.07
N PRO A 157 25.06 -7.52 4.28
CA PRO A 157 25.43 -8.52 5.26
C PRO A 157 26.78 -9.09 4.84
N ALA A 158 27.80 -8.83 5.66
CA ALA A 158 29.08 -9.52 5.57
C ALA A 158 28.77 -11.02 5.55
N ALA A 159 29.36 -11.70 4.57
CA ALA A 159 29.25 -13.12 4.32
C ALA A 159 29.02 -13.91 5.61
N ALA A 160 27.96 -14.73 5.62
CA ALA A 160 27.71 -15.73 6.65
C ALA A 160 29.04 -16.40 7.02
N ALA A 161 29.59 -16.04 8.18
CA ALA A 161 30.77 -16.68 8.72
C ALA A 161 30.42 -18.17 8.87
N PRO A 162 31.24 -19.09 8.34
CA PRO A 162 30.93 -20.51 8.43
C PRO A 162 30.86 -20.90 9.91
N ALA A 163 29.73 -21.47 10.31
CA ALA A 163 29.53 -22.05 11.62
C ALA A 163 30.67 -23.04 11.90
N GLN A 164 31.49 -22.76 12.91
CA GLN A 164 32.48 -23.70 13.42
C GLN A 164 31.74 -24.93 13.97
N PRO A 165 32.16 -26.16 13.63
CA PRO A 165 31.53 -27.37 14.15
C PRO A 165 31.86 -27.55 15.64
N PRO A 166 30.93 -28.07 16.45
CA PRO A 166 31.17 -28.34 17.87
C PRO A 166 32.18 -29.48 18.03
N ALA A 167 33.18 -29.27 18.90
CA ALA A 167 34.03 -30.32 19.47
C ALA A 167 33.54 -30.69 20.87
#